data_AF-A0A170VA57-F1
#
_entry.id   AF-A0A170VA57-F1
#
_cell.length_a   1.000
_cell.length_b   1.000
_cell.length_c   1.000
_cell.angle_alpha   90.00
_cell.angle_beta   90.00
_cell.angle_gamma   90.00
#
_symmetry.space_group_name_H-M   'P 1'
#
loop_
_entity.id
_entity.type
_entity.pdbx_description
1 polymer ?
#
loop_
_entity_poly.entity_id
_entity_poly.type
_entity_poly.pdbx_seq_one_letter_code
_entity_poly.pdbx_strand_id
1 'polypeptide(L)' 'MNLELLLWKPWGVCYPQSTWLRIYTDGYLGPNTNVGAGVYSRDFQRACPVGSIATNFDGEVKRIAFALDEIQKDRIHML' A
#
# COMPACT_ATOMS: atom_id res chain seq x y z
N MET A 1 -0.68 13.03 -11.71
CA MET A 1 0.39 12.24 -12.35
C MET A 1 -0.26 10.95 -12.85
N ASN A 2 -0.40 10.78 -14.16
CA ASN A 2 -1.11 9.66 -14.78
C ASN A 2 -0.11 8.51 -14.99
N LEU A 3 -0.22 7.43 -14.21
CA LEU A 3 0.67 6.25 -14.28
C LEU A 3 0.17 5.19 -15.27
N GLU A 4 -0.48 5.58 -16.37
CA GLU A 4 -0.87 4.66 -17.44
C GLU A 4 0.31 4.42 -18.40
N LEU A 5 1.32 3.68 -17.94
CA LEU A 5 2.40 3.20 -18.80
C LEU A 5 2.13 1.75 -19.21
N LEU A 6 1.35 1.67 -20.28
CA LEU A 6 1.42 0.74 -21.41
C LEU A 6 2.25 -0.56 -21.22
N LEU A 7 1.56 -1.67 -21.01
CA LEU A 7 1.96 -2.99 -21.50
C LEU A 7 1.07 -3.33 -22.71
N TRP A 8 1.61 -3.12 -23.92
CA TRP A 8 1.07 -3.60 -25.20
C TRP A 8 0.98 -5.14 -25.17
N LYS A 9 0.01 -5.90 -25.72
CA LYS A 9 -0.89 -5.75 -26.88
C LYS A 9 -1.97 -6.91 -26.89
N PRO A 10 -2.75 -7.15 -27.98
CA PRO A 10 -4.22 -7.28 -28.00
C PRO A 10 -4.80 -8.69 -27.73
N TRP A 11 -6.09 -8.73 -27.36
CA TRP A 11 -6.97 -9.92 -27.17
C TRP A 11 -6.86 -10.68 -25.84
N GLY A 12 -6.71 -9.98 -24.73
CA GLY A 12 -6.86 -10.58 -23.40
C GLY A 12 -6.74 -9.52 -22.33
N VAL A 13 -7.61 -9.60 -21.33
CA VAL A 13 -7.76 -8.72 -20.15
C VAL A 13 -6.50 -7.91 -19.78
N CYS A 14 -6.64 -6.59 -19.66
CA CYS A 14 -5.59 -5.71 -19.12
C CYS A 14 -5.49 -5.85 -17.59
N TYR A 15 -4.27 -6.02 -17.09
CA TYR A 15 -3.97 -6.03 -15.66
C TYR A 15 -3.09 -4.84 -15.26
N PRO A 16 -3.27 -4.29 -14.05
CA PRO A 16 -4.41 -4.55 -13.16
C PRO A 16 -5.71 -4.00 -13.76
N GLN A 17 -6.85 -4.68 -13.53
CA GLN A 17 -8.13 -4.16 -13.99
C GLN A 17 -8.47 -2.85 -13.26
N SER A 18 -9.23 -1.96 -13.89
CA SER A 18 -9.63 -0.69 -13.27
C SER A 18 -10.48 -0.87 -12.01
N THR A 19 -11.17 -2.00 -11.87
CA THR A 19 -11.97 -2.37 -10.71
C THR A 19 -11.16 -2.92 -9.54
N TRP A 20 -9.87 -3.21 -9.74
CA TRP A 20 -9.03 -3.71 -8.65
C TRP A 20 -8.75 -2.59 -7.66
N LEU A 21 -8.87 -2.93 -6.37
CA LEU A 21 -8.43 -2.04 -5.30
C LEU A 21 -6.93 -1.77 -5.45
N ARG A 22 -6.57 -0.50 -5.64
CA ARG A 22 -5.17 -0.08 -5.74
C ARG A 22 -4.70 0.41 -4.38
N ILE A 23 -3.61 -0.18 -3.90
CA ILE A 23 -2.98 0.20 -2.64
C ILE A 23 -1.55 0.60 -2.97
N TYR A 24 -1.22 1.83 -2.59
CA TYR A 24 0.08 2.44 -2.74
C TYR A 24 0.75 2.43 -1.38
N THR A 25 1.90 1.77 -1.29
CA THR A 25 2.72 1.75 -0.08
C THR A 25 3.92 2.65 -0.30
N ASP A 26 4.26 3.46 0.69
CA ASP A 26 5.49 4.25 0.64
C ASP A 26 6.20 4.24 2.00
N GLY A 27 7.52 4.27 1.93
CA GLY A 27 8.39 4.13 3.06
C GLY A 27 9.21 5.37 3.36
N TYR A 28 9.28 5.67 4.65
CA TYR A 28 10.12 6.74 5.16
C TYR A 28 11.21 6.15 6.07
N LEU A 29 12.45 6.51 5.78
CA LEU A 29 13.58 6.38 6.70
C LEU A 29 14.03 7.78 7.12
N GLY A 30 13.76 8.10 8.37
CA GLY A 30 14.13 9.39 8.95
C GLY A 30 15.54 9.40 9.55
N PRO A 31 15.98 10.59 9.97
CA PRO A 31 17.16 10.74 10.83
C PRO A 31 17.02 9.85 12.08
N ASN A 32 18.13 9.28 12.54
CA ASN A 32 18.19 8.35 13.69
C ASN A 32 17.40 7.05 13.47
N THR A 33 17.46 6.48 12.26
CA THR A 33 16.88 5.17 11.92
C THR A 33 15.39 5.02 12.24
N ASN A 34 14.67 6.14 12.30
CA ASN A 34 13.23 6.14 12.50
C ASN A 34 12.53 5.69 11.22
N VAL A 35 11.80 4.58 11.27
CA VAL A 35 11.04 4.09 10.13
C VAL A 35 9.58 4.43 10.28
N GLY A 36 8.97 4.93 9.21
CA GLY A 36 7.54 5.15 9.09
C GLY A 36 6.91 4.23 8.06
N ALA A 37 5.69 3.78 8.31
CA ALA A 37 4.89 2.98 7.39
C ALA A 37 3.68 3.79 6.93
N GLY A 38 3.60 4.07 5.62
CA GLY A 38 2.48 4.75 4.99
C GLY A 38 1.77 3.86 3.97
N VAL A 39 0.44 3.87 4.00
CA VAL A 39 -0.42 3.24 3.00
C VAL A 39 -1.49 4.21 2.55
N TYR A 40 -1.72 4.23 1.25
CA TYR A 40 -2.76 5.01 0.61
C TYR A 40 -3.56 4.13 -0.35
N SER A 41 -4.87 4.21 -0.25
CA SER A 41 -5.81 3.73 -1.25
C SER A 41 -6.87 4.81 -1.46
N ARG A 42 -7.74 4.61 -2.45
CA ARG A 42 -8.89 5.49 -2.65
C ARG A 42 -9.83 5.48 -1.44
N ASP A 43 -9.93 4.33 -0.77
CA ASP A 43 -10.92 4.10 0.29
C ASP A 43 -10.38 4.38 1.69
N PHE A 44 -9.05 4.28 1.89
CA PHE A 44 -8.42 4.55 3.18
C PHE A 44 -7.00 5.09 3.02
N GLN A 45 -6.55 5.83 4.04
CA GLN A 45 -5.17 6.28 4.17
C GLN A 45 -4.71 6.12 5.62
N ARG A 46 -3.54 5.53 5.83
CA ARG A 46 -2.93 5.39 7.16
C ARG A 46 -1.44 5.63 7.13
N ALA A 47 -0.94 6.19 8.22
CA ALA A 47 0.49 6.27 8.50
C ALA A 47 0.74 5.91 9.97
N CYS A 48 1.84 5.23 10.25
CA CYS A 48 2.30 5.01 11.63
C CYS A 48 3.82 5.01 11.72
N PRO A 49 4.37 5.38 12.90
CA PRO A 49 5.75 5.07 13.22
C PRO A 49 5.91 3.56 13.41
N VAL A 50 6.99 3.01 12.86
CA VAL A 50 7.36 1.58 12.98
C VAL A 50 8.32 1.39 14.14
N GLY A 51 9.30 2.29 14.28
CA GLY A 51 10.25 2.28 15.39
C GLY A 51 11.56 2.98 15.05
N SER A 52 12.35 3.28 16.08
CA SER A 52 13.66 3.94 15.98
C SER A 52 14.83 3.00 15.69
N ILE A 53 14.64 1.70 15.86
CA ILE A 53 15.63 0.64 15.58
C ILE A 53 15.13 -0.25 14.41
N ALA A 54 14.07 0.18 13.74
CA ALA A 54 13.47 -0.55 12.63
C ALA A 54 14.27 -0.30 11.33
N THR A 55 14.22 -1.27 10.43
CA THR A 55 14.79 -1.17 9.09
C THR A 55 13.72 -0.77 8.08
N ASN A 56 14.14 -0.34 6.89
CA ASN A 56 13.20 -0.12 5.78
C ASN A 56 12.36 -1.35 5.47
N PHE A 57 12.95 -2.55 5.63
CA PHE A 57 12.26 -3.81 5.44
C PHE A 57 11.13 -4.01 6.46
N ASP A 58 11.38 -3.73 7.75
CA ASP A 58 10.34 -3.78 8.78
C ASP A 58 9.19 -2.81 8.45
N GLY A 59 9.54 -1.64 7.89
CA GLY A 59 8.58 -0.70 7.37
C GLY A 59 7.71 -1.27 6.25
N GLU A 60 8.31 -1.95 5.27
CA GLU A 60 7.55 -2.55 4.15
C GLU A 60 6.60 -3.63 4.64
N VAL A 61 7.08 -4.52 5.52
CA VAL A 61 6.25 -5.57 6.11
C VAL A 61 5.08 -4.95 6.89
N LYS A 62 5.34 -3.89 7.66
CA LYS A 62 4.29 -3.19 8.42
C LYS A 62 3.24 -2.54 7.52
N ARG A 63 3.64 -1.95 6.38
CA ARG A 63 2.72 -1.36 5.39
C ARG A 63 1.80 -2.41 4.80
N ILE A 64 2.33 -3.57 4.40
CA ILE A 64 1.53 -4.67 3.86
C ILE A 64 0.52 -5.16 4.92
N ALA A 65 0.97 -5.36 6.16
CA ALA A 65 0.09 -5.77 7.26
C ALA A 65 -1.04 -4.75 7.50
N PHE A 66 -0.73 -3.45 7.45
CA PHE A 66 -1.71 -2.37 7.59
C PHE A 66 -2.74 -2.34 6.46
N ALA A 67 -2.28 -2.48 5.22
CA ALA A 67 -3.17 -2.57 4.07
C ALA A 67 -4.16 -3.73 4.21
N LEU A 68 -3.68 -4.91 4.61
CA LEU A 68 -4.51 -6.10 4.78
C LEU A 68 -5.51 -5.96 5.93
N ASP A 69 -5.11 -5.32 7.04
CA ASP A 69 -5.98 -5.07 8.19
C ASP A 69 -7.17 -4.16 7.83
N GLU A 70 -6.92 -3.07 7.09
CA GLU A 70 -8.00 -2.19 6.63
C GLU A 70 -8.95 -2.91 5.64
N ILE A 71 -8.41 -3.67 4.69
CA ILE A 71 -9.22 -4.47 3.76
C ILE A 71 -10.08 -5.51 4.49
N GLN A 72 -9.57 -6.10 5.59
CA GLN A 72 -10.34 -7.06 6.38
C GLN A 72 -11.47 -6.38 7.14
N LYS A 73 -11.24 -5.20 7.73
CA LYS A 73 -12.30 -4.43 8.41
C LYS A 73 -13.42 -4.08 7.45
N ASP A 74 -13.08 -3.58 6.27
CA ASP A 74 -14.07 -3.25 5.24
C ASP A 74 -14.90 -4.48 4.84
N ARG A 75 -14.26 -5.66 4.73
CA ARG A 75 -14.97 -6.92 4.45
C ARG A 75 -15.91 -7.35 5.57
N ILE A 76 -15.57 -7.11 6.84
CA ILE A 76 -16.43 -7.46 7.97
C ILE A 76 -17.64 -6.52 8.04
N HIS A 77 -17.51 -5.25 7.66
CA HIS A 77 -18.61 -4.28 7.64
C HIS A 77 -19.57 -4.42 6.44
N MET A 78 -19.25 -5.29 5.48
CA MET A 78 -20.10 -5.59 4.31
C MET A 78 -20.89 -6.90 4.43
N LEU A 79 -20.79 -7.62 5.56
CA LEU A 79 -21.57 -8.81 5.91
C LEU A 79 -22.66 -8.46 6.93
#